data_AF-A0A7N4PMW2-F1
#
_entry.id   AF-A0A7N4PMW2-F1
#
_cell.length_a   1.000
_cell.length_b   1.000
_cell.length_c   1.000
_cell.angle_alpha   90.00
_cell.angle_beta   90.00
_cell.angle_gamma   90.00
#
_symmetry.space_group_name_H-M   'P 1'
#
loop_
_entity.id
_entity.type
_entity.pdbx_description
1 polymer ?
#
loop_
_entity_poly.entity_id
_entity_poly.type
_entity_poly.pdbx_seq_one_letter_code
_entity_poly.pdbx_strand_id
1 'polypeptide(L)'
;HGFYGHKGQPGCGDLPGRGPSGTLGTKGNVQVVIPFLTESYSSSQDPPEKSIPICTLKNFPNAIEHTLQWARDEFEGLFKQSAESVNQYLTDPKFVERALRLAGSQPLELLEAVQRSLVLQRPRAWADCVAWACLHWHAQYVNNIRQLLHNFPPEQLTSSGAPFWSGPKRCPHPLTFDIQNPLHLDYIVAAANLFAQTYGLVGSRDRTAVAALIQTVHVPEFTPKSGVKIHISDQELQSASISVDDSRLEELKAMLPSLEKLAGFKMYPIDFEKDDDNNFHMDFIVAASNLRAENYDIPPADRHKSKLIAGKIIPAIATTTAAMVGLVCLELYKVVQGHRRLEAYKNGFLNLALPFFGFSEPIAAPRHKYYDHEWTLWDRFEVKGLQPGGEEMKLKQFLDYFKTEHKLEITMLSQGVSMLYSFFMPAAKLKERLDKPMTEIVSRVSKWKLGRHVQALVLELCCNDDSGEDVEVPYVRYTIR
;
A
#
# COMPACT_ATOMS: atom_id res chain seq x y z
N HIS A 1 10.38 -8.86 -32.31
CA HIS A 1 11.01 -8.67 -30.99
C HIS A 1 10.10 -7.79 -30.13
N GLY A 2 9.59 -8.31 -29.01
CA GLY A 2 9.03 -7.51 -27.91
C GLY A 2 7.50 -7.30 -27.88
N PHE A 3 6.68 -8.35 -27.86
CA PHE A 3 5.29 -8.27 -27.36
C PHE A 3 5.26 -8.50 -25.84
N TYR A 4 5.99 -7.67 -25.11
CA TYR A 4 5.71 -7.40 -23.71
C TYR A 4 5.37 -5.92 -23.65
N GLY A 5 4.14 -5.61 -23.24
CA GLY A 5 3.75 -4.23 -22.95
C GLY A 5 4.80 -3.62 -22.02
N HIS A 6 5.42 -2.54 -22.47
CA HIS A 6 6.30 -1.73 -21.64
C HIS A 6 5.54 -1.37 -20.35
N LYS A 7 6.16 -1.65 -19.19
CA LYS A 7 5.76 -1.21 -17.83
C LYS A 7 5.80 0.33 -17.67
N GLY A 8 5.27 1.09 -18.62
CA GLY A 8 5.47 2.55 -18.68
C GLY A 8 4.28 3.35 -19.18
N GLN A 9 3.09 2.75 -19.31
CA GLN A 9 1.88 3.55 -19.52
C GLN A 9 1.34 4.05 -18.18
N PRO A 10 1.16 5.37 -18.00
CA PRO A 10 0.59 5.93 -16.79
C PRO A 10 -0.90 5.56 -16.74
N GLY A 11 -1.21 4.53 -15.96
CA GLY A 11 -2.54 3.91 -15.88
C GLY A 11 -2.50 2.48 -15.36
N CYS A 12 -1.37 1.77 -15.56
CA CYS A 12 -1.06 0.56 -14.81
C CYS A 12 -0.52 0.96 -13.44
N GLY A 13 -1.42 1.16 -12.47
CA GLY A 13 -1.04 1.16 -11.07
C GLY A 13 -0.30 -0.13 -10.73
N ASP A 14 0.81 0.01 -10.00
CA ASP A 14 1.64 -1.08 -9.51
C ASP A 14 0.81 -2.08 -8.69
N LEU A 15 0.37 -3.16 -9.33
CA LEU A 15 -0.17 -4.35 -8.68
C LEU A 15 0.63 -5.56 -9.19
N PRO A 16 1.30 -6.32 -8.29
CA PRO A 16 2.09 -7.46 -8.70
C PRO A 16 1.18 -8.56 -9.27
N GLY A 17 1.44 -9.00 -10.51
CA GLY A 17 0.86 -10.23 -11.09
C GLY A 17 -0.27 -10.07 -12.11
N ARG A 18 -0.68 -8.84 -12.49
CA ARG A 18 -1.78 -8.64 -13.45
C ARG A 18 -1.26 -8.65 -14.90
N GLY A 19 -1.11 -9.85 -15.44
CA GLY A 19 -0.83 -10.07 -16.85
C GLY A 19 -1.94 -10.90 -17.52
N PRO A 20 -1.97 -10.99 -18.85
CA PRO A 20 -2.93 -11.81 -19.61
C PRO A 20 -2.85 -13.31 -19.31
N SER A 21 -1.93 -13.75 -18.44
CA SER A 21 -1.93 -15.10 -17.86
C SER A 21 -1.46 -15.06 -16.41
N GLY A 22 -2.09 -15.85 -15.54
CA GLY A 22 -1.76 -15.93 -14.11
C GLY A 22 -1.80 -17.34 -13.56
N THR A 23 -1.10 -17.57 -12.44
CA THR A 23 -1.09 -18.86 -11.71
C THR A 23 -1.20 -18.64 -10.21
N LEU A 24 -1.96 -19.50 -9.53
CA LEU A 24 -2.05 -19.59 -8.08
C LEU A 24 -2.13 -21.06 -7.66
N GLY A 25 -1.00 -21.66 -7.28
CA GLY A 25 -0.88 -23.08 -6.99
C GLY A 25 -1.30 -23.93 -8.19
N THR A 26 -2.36 -24.72 -8.04
CA THR A 26 -2.93 -25.56 -9.11
C THR A 26 -3.89 -24.82 -10.04
N LYS A 27 -4.23 -23.57 -9.74
CA LYS A 27 -5.14 -22.74 -10.53
C LYS A 27 -4.37 -21.90 -11.54
N GLY A 28 -4.95 -21.66 -12.70
CA GLY A 28 -4.39 -20.72 -13.67
C GLY A 28 -5.45 -20.16 -14.60
N ASN A 29 -5.18 -19.00 -15.18
CA ASN A 29 -6.01 -18.34 -16.17
C ASN A 29 -5.19 -17.78 -17.33
N VAL A 30 -5.81 -17.70 -18.50
CA VAL A 30 -5.33 -17.03 -19.71
C VAL A 30 -6.46 -16.15 -20.24
N GLN A 31 -6.17 -14.88 -20.51
CA GLN A 31 -7.07 -13.92 -21.14
C GLN A 31 -6.43 -13.39 -22.41
N VAL A 32 -7.15 -13.47 -23.52
CA VAL A 32 -6.72 -12.92 -24.81
C VAL A 32 -7.29 -11.52 -24.97
N VAL A 33 -6.41 -10.56 -25.27
CA VAL A 33 -6.78 -9.17 -25.56
C VAL A 33 -6.35 -8.82 -26.98
N ILE A 34 -7.31 -8.60 -27.88
CA ILE A 34 -7.08 -8.29 -29.29
C ILE A 34 -7.58 -6.88 -29.60
N PRO A 35 -6.71 -5.97 -30.10
CA PRO A 35 -7.09 -4.62 -30.47
C PRO A 35 -8.28 -4.57 -31.44
N PHE A 36 -9.19 -3.64 -31.20
CA PHE A 36 -10.41 -3.40 -31.99
C PHE A 36 -11.37 -4.61 -32.04
N LEU A 37 -11.27 -5.55 -31.10
CA LEU A 37 -12.10 -6.75 -31.07
C LEU A 37 -12.61 -7.07 -29.66
N THR A 38 -11.71 -7.24 -28.69
CA THR A 38 -12.07 -7.68 -27.33
C THR A 38 -12.03 -6.53 -26.34
N GLU A 39 -12.61 -6.73 -25.16
CA GLU A 39 -12.34 -5.89 -24.00
C GLU A 39 -10.85 -5.90 -23.59
N SER A 40 -10.47 -4.99 -22.69
CA SER A 40 -9.13 -4.95 -22.10
C SER A 40 -9.06 -5.76 -20.81
N TYR A 41 -7.85 -6.05 -20.31
CA TYR A 41 -7.69 -6.68 -18.99
C TYR A 41 -8.33 -5.86 -17.86
N SER A 42 -8.26 -4.52 -17.94
CA SER A 42 -8.83 -3.60 -16.96
C SER A 42 -10.35 -3.43 -17.05
N SER A 43 -11.00 -4.01 -18.06
CA SER A 43 -12.46 -3.92 -18.24
C SER A 43 -13.21 -4.82 -17.26
N SER A 44 -12.55 -5.85 -16.72
CA SER A 44 -13.09 -6.72 -15.68
C SER A 44 -12.46 -6.40 -14.32
N GLN A 45 -13.26 -6.55 -13.26
CA GLN A 45 -12.83 -6.31 -11.89
C GLN A 45 -12.61 -7.63 -11.16
N ASP A 46 -11.35 -7.95 -10.88
CA ASP A 46 -11.01 -9.03 -9.97
C ASP A 46 -11.41 -8.66 -8.53
N PRO A 47 -11.83 -9.63 -7.70
CA PRO A 47 -12.09 -9.39 -6.29
C PRO A 47 -10.86 -8.76 -5.61
N PRO A 48 -11.02 -7.66 -4.86
CA PRO A 48 -9.90 -7.07 -4.14
C PRO A 48 -9.36 -8.05 -3.11
N GLU A 49 -8.07 -7.92 -2.77
CA GLU A 49 -7.51 -8.66 -1.63
C GLU A 49 -8.32 -8.33 -0.37
N LYS A 50 -8.63 -9.35 0.43
CA LYS A 50 -9.29 -9.16 1.71
C LYS A 50 -8.33 -8.43 2.65
N SER A 51 -8.60 -7.17 2.93
CA SER A 51 -7.92 -6.42 3.98
C SER A 51 -8.50 -6.79 5.36
N ILE A 52 -7.63 -6.95 6.35
CA ILE A 52 -8.06 -7.18 7.74
C ILE A 52 -8.35 -5.80 8.35
N PRO A 53 -9.50 -5.61 9.03
CA PRO A 53 -9.80 -4.35 9.71
C PRO A 53 -8.70 -3.94 10.71
N ILE A 54 -8.41 -2.65 10.80
CA ILE A 54 -7.33 -2.13 11.65
C ILE A 54 -7.61 -2.43 13.12
N CYS A 55 -8.85 -2.28 13.58
CA CYS A 55 -9.26 -2.62 14.95
C CYS A 55 -9.05 -4.10 15.27
N THR A 56 -9.25 -5.00 14.28
CA THR A 56 -8.99 -6.43 14.43
C THR A 56 -7.49 -6.70 14.61
N LEU A 57 -6.63 -6.05 13.83
CA LEU A 57 -5.17 -6.18 13.98
C LEU A 57 -4.68 -5.59 15.32
N LYS A 58 -5.14 -4.38 15.66
CA LYS A 58 -4.67 -3.64 16.84
C LYS A 58 -5.16 -4.20 18.17
N ASN A 59 -6.42 -4.65 18.26
CA ASN A 59 -7.06 -4.93 19.56
C ASN A 59 -7.78 -6.28 19.65
N PHE A 60 -8.35 -6.78 18.55
CA PHE A 60 -9.26 -7.93 18.58
C PHE A 60 -8.91 -9.03 17.56
N PRO A 61 -7.69 -9.60 17.59
CA PRO A 61 -7.35 -10.74 16.74
C PRO A 61 -8.15 -11.98 17.16
N ASN A 62 -8.45 -12.85 16.19
CA ASN A 62 -9.15 -14.11 16.44
C ASN A 62 -8.61 -15.28 15.60
N ALA A 63 -7.71 -14.99 14.66
CA ALA A 63 -7.05 -15.96 13.79
C ALA A 63 -5.56 -15.63 13.71
N ILE A 64 -4.73 -16.64 13.39
CA ILE A 64 -3.28 -16.50 13.35
C ILE A 64 -2.81 -15.55 12.25
N GLU A 65 -3.60 -15.41 11.18
CA GLU A 65 -3.37 -14.43 10.11
C GLU A 65 -3.39 -12.99 10.64
N HIS A 66 -4.23 -12.71 11.64
CA HIS A 66 -4.32 -11.37 12.24
C HIS A 66 -3.07 -11.05 13.08
N THR A 67 -2.59 -12.02 13.87
CA THR A 67 -1.39 -11.83 14.69
C THR A 67 -0.12 -11.82 13.84
N LEU A 68 -0.08 -12.55 12.72
CA LEU A 68 1.04 -12.52 11.77
C LEU A 68 1.11 -11.21 11.00
N GLN A 69 -0.03 -10.68 10.53
CA GLN A 69 -0.05 -9.36 9.92
C GLN A 69 0.34 -8.27 10.93
N TRP A 70 -0.16 -8.34 12.17
CA TRP A 70 0.28 -7.45 13.25
C TRP A 70 1.80 -7.54 13.50
N ALA A 71 2.36 -8.75 13.58
CA ALA A 71 3.79 -8.94 13.81
C ALA A 71 4.65 -8.41 12.65
N ARG A 72 4.15 -8.50 11.40
CA ARG A 72 4.79 -7.92 10.22
C ARG A 72 4.77 -6.39 10.27
N ASP A 73 3.67 -5.80 10.72
CA ASP A 73 3.53 -4.34 10.90
C ASP A 73 4.44 -3.84 12.04
N GLU A 74 4.53 -4.58 13.15
CA GLU A 74 5.47 -4.30 14.25
C GLU A 74 6.92 -4.35 13.76
N PHE A 75 7.30 -5.37 12.97
CA PHE A 75 8.64 -5.44 12.38
C PHE A 75 8.96 -4.19 11.56
N GLU A 76 8.04 -3.79 10.67
CA GLU A 76 8.24 -2.60 9.81
C GLU A 76 8.34 -1.32 10.65
N GLY A 77 7.46 -1.16 11.65
CA GLY A 77 7.42 0.02 12.52
C GLY A 77 8.69 0.18 13.35
N LEU A 78 9.12 -0.90 14.01
CA LEU A 78 10.25 -0.90 14.94
C LEU A 78 11.60 -0.78 14.24
N PHE A 79 11.80 -1.52 13.16
CA PHE A 79 13.15 -1.71 12.59
C PHE A 79 13.39 -0.98 11.26
N LYS A 80 12.33 -0.52 10.59
CA LYS A 80 12.45 0.23 9.33
C LYS A 80 11.96 1.66 9.44
N GLN A 81 10.66 1.86 9.69
CA GLN A 81 10.03 3.19 9.67
C GLN A 81 10.65 4.12 10.70
N SER A 82 10.97 3.61 11.89
CA SER A 82 11.67 4.38 12.93
C SER A 82 13.03 4.89 12.45
N ALA A 83 13.83 4.04 11.79
CA ALA A 83 15.14 4.42 11.26
C ALA A 83 15.05 5.36 10.05
N GLU A 84 14.10 5.13 9.14
CA GLU A 84 13.83 6.02 8.00
C GLU A 84 13.43 7.41 8.47
N SER A 85 12.52 7.49 9.46
CA SER A 85 12.05 8.75 10.03
C SER A 85 13.19 9.53 10.69
N VAL A 86 14.05 8.84 11.45
CA VAL A 86 15.25 9.46 12.03
C VAL A 86 16.21 9.93 10.95
N ASN A 87 16.49 9.13 9.92
CA ASN A 87 17.40 9.51 8.84
C ASN A 87 16.86 10.70 8.03
N GLN A 88 15.55 10.77 7.79
CA GLN A 88 14.92 11.92 7.14
C GLN A 88 15.02 13.16 8.03
N TYR A 89 14.78 13.05 9.33
CA TYR A 89 15.01 14.14 10.28
C TYR A 89 16.45 14.66 10.24
N LEU A 90 17.44 13.76 10.13
CA LEU A 90 18.86 14.12 10.11
C LEU A 90 19.32 14.77 8.80
N THR A 91 18.70 14.40 7.67
CA THR A 91 19.16 14.82 6.33
C THR A 91 18.34 15.94 5.72
N ASP A 92 17.07 16.08 6.08
CA ASP A 92 16.15 17.04 5.48
C ASP A 92 15.81 18.20 6.44
N PRO A 93 16.31 19.42 6.17
CA PRO A 93 16.03 20.58 7.02
C PRO A 93 14.55 20.95 7.14
N LYS A 94 13.71 20.49 6.20
CA LYS A 94 12.26 20.75 6.18
C LYS A 94 11.44 19.57 6.70
N PHE A 95 12.07 18.54 7.27
CA PHE A 95 11.36 17.37 7.79
C PHE A 95 10.29 17.76 8.81
N VAL A 96 10.64 18.56 9.82
CA VAL A 96 9.70 19.00 10.86
C VAL A 96 8.56 19.81 10.26
N GLU A 97 8.84 20.74 9.34
CA GLU A 97 7.79 21.53 8.66
C GLU A 97 6.80 20.62 7.91
N ARG A 98 7.30 19.58 7.23
CA ARG A 98 6.43 18.62 6.53
C ARG A 98 5.65 17.72 7.48
N ALA A 99 6.28 17.26 8.56
CA ALA A 99 5.63 16.46 9.59
C ALA A 99 4.44 17.19 10.19
N LEU A 100 4.57 18.50 10.44
CA LEU A 100 3.50 19.35 10.97
C LEU A 100 2.34 19.59 10.00
N ARG A 101 2.53 19.34 8.69
CA ARG A 101 1.47 19.45 7.69
C ARG A 101 0.66 18.16 7.53
N LEU A 102 1.05 17.09 8.23
CA LEU A 102 0.29 15.84 8.25
C LEU A 102 -1.03 16.03 9.00
N ALA A 103 -2.03 15.21 8.67
CA ALA A 103 -3.37 15.32 9.24
C ALA A 103 -3.49 14.56 10.57
N GLY A 104 -4.32 15.07 11.49
CA GLY A 104 -4.68 14.37 12.73
C GLY A 104 -3.49 14.18 13.69
N SER A 105 -3.40 13.01 14.34
CA SER A 105 -2.35 12.67 15.33
C SER A 105 -0.98 12.34 14.72
N GLN A 106 -0.89 12.21 13.39
CA GLN A 106 0.33 11.79 12.69
C GLN A 106 1.58 12.66 13.00
N PRO A 107 1.49 14.00 13.11
CA PRO A 107 2.65 14.82 13.48
C PRO A 107 3.21 14.43 14.85
N LEU A 108 2.34 14.18 15.83
CA LEU A 108 2.72 13.82 17.19
C LEU A 108 3.39 12.44 17.22
N GLU A 109 2.75 11.44 16.61
CA GLU A 109 3.26 10.07 16.53
C GLU A 109 4.65 10.01 15.88
N LEU A 110 4.85 10.76 14.78
CA LEU A 110 6.12 10.80 14.06
C LEU A 110 7.23 11.46 14.89
N LEU A 111 6.96 12.61 15.52
CA LEU A 111 7.98 13.30 16.32
C LEU A 111 8.30 12.57 17.63
N GLU A 112 7.31 11.93 18.26
CA GLU A 112 7.55 11.06 19.42
C GLU A 112 8.40 9.85 19.06
N ALA A 113 8.17 9.22 17.90
CA ALA A 113 8.99 8.10 17.42
C ALA A 113 10.45 8.53 17.19
N VAL A 114 10.66 9.70 16.58
CA VAL A 114 12.01 10.27 16.37
C VAL A 114 12.68 10.59 17.70
N GLN A 115 11.99 11.25 18.63
CA GLN A 115 12.51 11.56 19.96
C GLN A 115 12.89 10.29 20.72
N ARG A 116 12.00 9.30 20.72
CA ARG A 116 12.22 8.01 21.38
C ARG A 116 13.49 7.35 20.86
N SER A 117 13.68 7.33 19.55
CA SER A 117 14.83 6.70 18.90
C SER A 117 16.14 7.46 19.11
N LEU A 118 16.11 8.79 19.13
CA LEU A 118 17.32 9.61 19.28
C LEU A 118 17.77 9.79 20.72
N VAL A 119 16.84 9.78 21.67
CA VAL A 119 17.09 10.21 23.06
C VAL A 119 16.70 9.14 24.07
N LEU A 120 15.44 8.73 24.12
CA LEU A 120 14.91 7.95 25.24
C LEU A 120 15.34 6.47 25.21
N GLN A 121 15.41 5.89 24.02
CA GLN A 121 15.67 4.45 23.81
C GLN A 121 16.90 4.21 22.95
N ARG A 122 17.80 5.19 22.84
CA ARG A 122 19.04 5.03 22.08
C ARG A 122 19.99 4.07 22.81
N PRO A 123 20.29 2.87 22.26
CA PRO A 123 21.22 1.94 22.89
C PRO A 123 22.67 2.44 22.75
N ARG A 124 23.50 2.14 23.74
CA ARG A 124 24.95 2.37 23.71
C ARG A 124 25.75 1.06 23.66
N ALA A 125 25.17 -0.02 24.18
CA ALA A 125 25.76 -1.35 24.18
C ALA A 125 24.72 -2.44 23.92
N TRP A 126 25.18 -3.66 23.63
CA TRP A 126 24.33 -4.84 23.43
C TRP A 126 23.35 -5.09 24.60
N ALA A 127 23.80 -4.87 25.84
CA ALA A 127 22.95 -5.02 27.02
C ALA A 127 21.73 -4.08 27.00
N ASP A 128 21.87 -2.87 26.45
CA ASP A 128 20.76 -1.93 26.31
C ASP A 128 19.72 -2.43 25.30
N CYS A 129 20.16 -3.11 24.23
CA CYS A 129 19.28 -3.73 23.25
C CYS A 129 18.47 -4.89 23.87
N VAL A 130 19.11 -5.70 24.72
CA VAL A 130 18.43 -6.78 25.47
C VAL A 130 17.43 -6.20 26.47
N ALA A 131 17.80 -5.14 27.19
CA ALA A 131 16.90 -4.44 28.10
C ALA A 131 15.69 -3.84 27.35
N TRP A 132 15.93 -3.18 26.21
CA TRP A 132 14.88 -2.66 25.36
C TRP A 132 13.90 -3.75 24.91
N ALA A 133 14.40 -4.88 24.41
CA ALA A 133 13.57 -5.99 23.96
C ALA A 133 12.72 -6.57 25.10
N CYS A 134 13.28 -6.67 26.32
CA CYS A 134 12.55 -7.12 27.51
C CYS A 134 11.43 -6.14 27.90
N LEU A 135 11.72 -4.84 27.91
CA LEU A 135 10.73 -3.81 28.21
C LEU A 135 9.63 -3.75 27.13
N HIS A 136 10.00 -3.95 25.86
CA HIS A 136 9.05 -4.00 24.76
C HIS A 136 8.14 -5.23 24.85
N TRP A 137 8.69 -6.40 25.22
CA TRP A 137 7.89 -7.61 25.49
C TRP A 137 6.83 -7.33 26.56
N HIS A 138 7.21 -6.72 27.68
CA HIS A 138 6.27 -6.36 28.74
C HIS A 138 5.24 -5.33 28.27
N ALA A 139 5.67 -4.34 27.48
CA ALA A 139 4.76 -3.34 26.92
C ALA A 139 3.66 -4.00 26.07
N GLN A 140 4.04 -4.90 25.16
CA GLN A 140 3.11 -5.49 24.19
C GLN A 140 2.23 -6.60 24.76
N TYR A 141 2.82 -7.56 25.47
CA TYR A 141 2.13 -8.79 25.86
C TYR A 141 1.57 -8.75 27.29
N VAL A 142 1.85 -7.67 28.03
CA VAL A 142 1.38 -7.49 29.42
C VAL A 142 0.67 -6.15 29.58
N ASN A 143 1.36 -5.02 29.38
CA ASN A 143 0.84 -3.69 29.72
C ASN A 143 -0.33 -3.29 28.82
N ASN A 144 -0.16 -3.44 27.51
CA ASN A 144 -1.21 -3.14 26.53
C ASN A 144 -2.45 -4.03 26.75
N ILE A 145 -2.24 -5.30 27.14
CA ILE A 145 -3.34 -6.23 27.45
C ILE A 145 -4.06 -5.83 28.75
N ARG A 146 -3.31 -5.45 29.81
CA ARG A 146 -3.88 -4.92 31.05
C ARG A 146 -4.67 -3.64 30.81
N GLN A 147 -4.18 -2.75 29.96
CA GLN A 147 -4.91 -1.53 29.56
C GLN A 147 -6.19 -1.90 28.80
N LEU A 148 -6.13 -2.84 27.87
CA LEU A 148 -7.29 -3.29 27.11
C LEU A 148 -8.37 -3.90 28.02
N LEU A 149 -7.99 -4.72 29.00
CA LEU A 149 -8.90 -5.31 29.99
C LEU A 149 -9.43 -4.29 31.01
N HIS A 150 -8.68 -3.24 31.30
CA HIS A 150 -9.17 -2.12 32.12
C HIS A 150 -10.26 -1.34 31.39
N ASN A 151 -10.05 -1.09 30.09
CA ASN A 151 -11.02 -0.46 29.21
C ASN A 151 -12.25 -1.34 28.97
N PHE A 152 -12.04 -2.63 28.79
CA PHE A 152 -13.08 -3.62 28.52
C PHE A 152 -12.97 -4.83 29.46
N PRO A 153 -13.55 -4.74 30.67
CA PRO A 153 -13.52 -5.84 31.63
C PRO A 153 -14.05 -7.16 31.03
N PRO A 154 -13.54 -8.34 31.47
CA PRO A 154 -13.97 -9.64 30.95
C PRO A 154 -15.49 -9.87 31.00
N GLU A 155 -16.13 -9.36 32.06
CA GLU A 155 -17.58 -9.48 32.29
C GLU A 155 -18.42 -8.34 31.67
N GLN A 156 -17.80 -7.46 30.89
CA GLN A 156 -18.51 -6.32 30.32
C GLN A 156 -19.62 -6.78 29.36
N LEU A 157 -20.79 -6.16 29.50
CA LEU A 157 -21.90 -6.31 28.56
C LEU A 157 -21.94 -5.14 27.57
N THR A 158 -22.41 -5.44 26.37
CA THR A 158 -22.74 -4.45 25.33
C THR A 158 -24.08 -3.77 25.66
N SER A 159 -24.43 -2.72 24.91
CA SER A 159 -25.71 -2.01 25.06
C SER A 159 -26.95 -2.89 24.86
N SER A 160 -26.81 -4.02 24.14
CA SER A 160 -27.87 -5.02 23.97
C SER A 160 -27.94 -6.07 25.09
N GLY A 161 -27.06 -6.00 26.10
CA GLY A 161 -26.98 -6.96 27.20
C GLY A 161 -26.20 -8.24 26.88
N ALA A 162 -25.65 -8.38 25.65
CA ALA A 162 -24.78 -9.50 25.29
C ALA A 162 -23.34 -9.29 25.79
N PRO A 163 -22.56 -10.34 26.13
CA PRO A 163 -21.16 -10.22 26.51
C PRO A 163 -20.31 -9.53 25.43
N PHE A 164 -19.49 -8.56 25.84
CA PHE A 164 -18.59 -7.82 24.94
C PHE A 164 -17.57 -8.74 24.27
N TRP A 165 -16.98 -9.65 25.05
CA TRP A 165 -16.03 -10.66 24.60
C TRP A 165 -16.75 -11.91 24.08
N SER A 166 -17.39 -11.78 22.92
CA SER A 166 -18.09 -12.87 22.26
C SER A 166 -17.86 -12.87 20.74
N GLY A 167 -18.10 -14.03 20.11
CA GLY A 167 -17.95 -14.21 18.67
C GLY A 167 -16.52 -13.90 18.19
N PRO A 168 -16.31 -12.88 17.33
CA PRO A 168 -14.99 -12.54 16.79
C PRO A 168 -14.05 -11.86 17.80
N LYS A 169 -14.52 -11.49 19.00
CA LYS A 169 -13.71 -10.84 20.04
C LYS A 169 -13.34 -11.85 21.12
N ARG A 170 -12.08 -12.30 21.11
CA ARG A 170 -11.56 -13.20 22.14
C ARG A 170 -11.05 -12.38 23.32
N CYS A 171 -11.45 -12.74 24.53
CA CYS A 171 -10.97 -12.07 25.74
C CYS A 171 -9.48 -12.38 25.94
N PRO A 172 -8.59 -11.39 25.99
CA PRO A 172 -7.18 -11.66 26.18
C PRO A 172 -6.83 -11.85 27.65
N HIS A 173 -5.63 -12.39 27.90
CA HIS A 173 -5.01 -12.43 29.22
C HIS A 173 -3.55 -11.96 29.15
N PRO A 174 -3.07 -11.20 30.15
CA PRO A 174 -1.68 -10.74 30.16
C PRO A 174 -0.73 -11.92 30.43
N LEU A 175 0.36 -12.01 29.67
CA LEU A 175 1.36 -13.04 29.91
C LEU A 175 2.25 -12.71 31.11
N THR A 176 2.94 -13.73 31.62
CA THR A 176 4.04 -13.56 32.59
C THR A 176 5.34 -13.95 31.90
N PHE A 177 6.36 -13.09 31.99
CA PHE A 177 7.65 -13.41 31.39
C PHE A 177 8.26 -14.61 32.10
N ASP A 178 8.70 -15.57 31.30
CA ASP A 178 9.40 -16.78 31.74
C ASP A 178 10.62 -16.98 30.87
N ILE A 179 11.79 -16.95 31.49
CA ILE A 179 13.08 -17.10 30.84
C ILE A 179 13.36 -18.52 30.35
N GLN A 180 12.67 -19.52 30.93
CA GLN A 180 12.78 -20.92 30.53
C GLN A 180 11.86 -21.26 29.35
N ASN A 181 10.87 -20.40 29.07
CA ASN A 181 10.04 -20.55 27.89
C ASN A 181 10.85 -20.17 26.64
N PRO A 182 11.10 -21.12 25.71
CA PRO A 182 11.91 -20.86 24.53
C PRO A 182 11.30 -19.78 23.63
N LEU A 183 9.97 -19.68 23.54
CA LEU A 183 9.28 -18.68 22.73
C LEU A 183 9.53 -17.25 23.24
N HIS A 184 9.51 -17.08 24.56
CA HIS A 184 9.81 -15.80 25.20
C HIS A 184 11.25 -15.38 24.91
N LEU A 185 12.19 -16.30 25.06
CA LEU A 185 13.60 -16.04 24.81
C LEU A 185 13.89 -15.79 23.31
N ASP A 186 13.22 -16.53 22.40
CA ASP A 186 13.34 -16.33 20.95
C ASP A 186 12.93 -14.91 20.54
N TYR A 187 11.84 -14.38 21.13
CA TYR A 187 11.44 -13.00 20.91
C TYR A 187 12.53 -12.01 21.32
N ILE A 188 13.07 -12.16 22.54
CA ILE A 188 14.08 -11.23 23.06
C ILE A 188 15.35 -11.26 22.22
N VAL A 189 15.82 -12.46 21.85
CA VAL A 189 17.01 -12.63 21.01
C VAL A 189 16.82 -11.97 19.66
N ALA A 190 15.70 -12.24 18.97
CA ALA A 190 15.43 -11.67 17.66
C ALA A 190 15.25 -10.14 17.73
N ALA A 191 14.41 -9.66 18.65
CA ALA A 191 14.14 -8.23 18.81
C ALA A 191 15.40 -7.43 19.19
N ALA A 192 16.23 -7.93 20.11
CA ALA A 192 17.46 -7.26 20.51
C ALA A 192 18.49 -7.21 19.37
N ASN A 193 18.64 -8.30 18.59
CA ASN A 193 19.55 -8.32 17.45
C ASN A 193 19.11 -7.35 16.35
N LEU A 194 17.81 -7.32 16.02
CA LEU A 194 17.26 -6.38 15.03
C LEU A 194 17.43 -4.94 15.50
N PHE A 195 17.13 -4.66 16.78
CA PHE A 195 17.34 -3.34 17.35
C PHE A 195 18.83 -2.93 17.31
N ALA A 196 19.75 -3.84 17.67
CA ALA A 196 21.18 -3.58 17.57
C ALA A 196 21.60 -3.24 16.12
N GLN A 197 21.13 -4.00 15.13
CA GLN A 197 21.40 -3.74 13.72
C GLN A 197 20.91 -2.34 13.30
N THR A 198 19.71 -1.93 13.75
CA THR A 198 19.15 -0.61 13.44
C THR A 198 20.04 0.55 13.92
N TYR A 199 20.81 0.36 14.99
CA TYR A 199 21.76 1.35 15.52
C TYR A 199 23.24 1.07 15.15
N GLY A 200 23.51 0.05 14.34
CA GLY A 200 24.88 -0.32 13.94
C GLY A 200 25.72 -0.96 15.06
N LEU A 201 25.07 -1.60 16.04
CA LEU A 201 25.71 -2.35 17.11
C LEU A 201 25.82 -3.84 16.75
N VAL A 202 26.83 -4.49 17.31
CA VAL A 202 27.03 -5.95 17.15
C VAL A 202 26.12 -6.69 18.14
N GLY A 203 25.26 -7.55 17.61
CA GLY A 203 24.40 -8.43 18.41
C GLY A 203 25.05 -9.75 18.80
N SER A 204 24.30 -10.58 19.54
CA SER A 204 24.75 -11.91 19.97
C SER A 204 23.65 -12.97 19.83
N ARG A 205 24.07 -14.21 19.53
CA ARG A 205 23.21 -15.41 19.49
C ARG A 205 23.35 -16.29 20.74
N ASP A 206 24.22 -15.92 21.68
CA ASP A 206 24.43 -16.68 22.91
C ASP A 206 23.22 -16.50 23.84
N ARG A 207 22.31 -17.50 23.80
CA ARG A 207 21.08 -17.53 24.58
C ARG A 207 21.34 -17.52 26.09
N THR A 208 22.43 -18.12 26.55
CA THR A 208 22.79 -18.17 27.97
C THR A 208 23.26 -16.80 28.45
N ALA A 209 24.11 -16.13 27.67
CA ALA A 209 24.54 -14.76 27.98
C ALA A 209 23.37 -13.76 27.94
N VAL A 210 22.47 -13.89 26.96
CA VAL A 210 21.24 -13.08 26.88
C VAL A 210 20.36 -13.32 28.10
N ALA A 211 20.16 -14.57 28.51
CA ALA A 211 19.37 -14.89 29.70
C ALA A 211 19.96 -14.25 30.98
N ALA A 212 21.28 -14.25 31.14
CA ALA A 212 21.93 -13.58 32.26
C ALA A 212 21.69 -12.06 32.25
N LEU A 213 21.72 -11.42 31.07
CA LEU A 213 21.42 -9.99 30.94
C LEU A 213 19.97 -9.67 31.30
N ILE A 214 19.01 -10.49 30.86
CA ILE A 214 17.58 -10.29 31.15
C ILE A 214 17.31 -10.23 32.65
N GLN A 215 17.98 -11.05 33.45
CA GLN A 215 17.82 -11.07 34.92
C GLN A 215 18.22 -9.75 35.59
N THR A 216 19.04 -8.93 34.94
CA THR A 216 19.46 -7.62 35.46
C THR A 216 18.51 -6.48 35.07
N VAL A 217 17.54 -6.74 34.19
CA VAL A 217 16.63 -5.72 33.67
C VAL A 217 15.54 -5.42 34.70
N HIS A 218 15.45 -4.16 35.12
CA HIS A 218 14.34 -3.69 35.94
C HIS A 218 13.12 -3.39 35.06
N VAL A 219 12.02 -4.12 35.29
CA VAL A 219 10.75 -3.89 34.61
C VAL A 219 9.88 -2.97 35.48
N PRO A 220 9.54 -1.76 35.01
CA PRO A 220 8.66 -0.86 35.75
C PRO A 220 7.27 -1.47 35.93
N GLU A 221 6.67 -1.26 37.09
CA GLU A 221 5.28 -1.62 37.33
C GLU A 221 4.35 -0.78 36.43
N PHE A 222 3.35 -1.43 35.84
CA PHE A 222 2.37 -0.78 34.97
C PHE A 222 1.00 -0.69 35.63
N THR A 223 0.50 0.53 35.74
CA THR A 223 -0.87 0.84 36.19
C THR A 223 -1.69 1.34 35.01
N PRO A 224 -2.81 0.67 34.64
CA PRO A 224 -3.72 1.13 33.61
C PRO A 224 -4.23 2.55 33.88
N LYS A 225 -4.38 3.35 32.83
CA LYS A 225 -4.86 4.74 32.93
C LYS A 225 -6.32 4.86 32.52
N SER A 226 -7.10 5.58 33.31
CA SER A 226 -8.47 5.98 32.94
C SER A 226 -8.45 7.04 31.84
N GLY A 227 -9.37 6.95 30.87
CA GLY A 227 -9.51 7.95 29.81
C GLY A 227 -8.76 7.64 28.51
N VAL A 228 -7.97 6.57 28.45
CA VAL A 228 -7.44 6.03 27.18
C VAL A 228 -8.62 5.55 26.34
N LYS A 229 -8.79 6.06 25.11
CA LYS A 229 -9.84 5.59 24.19
C LYS A 229 -9.29 4.48 23.30
N ILE A 230 -9.96 3.33 23.30
CA ILE A 230 -9.66 2.21 22.41
C ILE A 230 -10.85 2.03 21.47
N HIS A 231 -10.62 2.18 20.16
CA HIS A 231 -11.65 2.08 19.14
C HIS A 231 -12.04 0.62 18.89
N ILE A 232 -13.35 0.37 18.86
CA ILE A 232 -13.93 -0.98 18.69
C ILE A 232 -14.16 -1.30 17.21
N SER A 233 -14.27 -0.27 16.37
CA SER A 233 -14.46 -0.39 14.91
C SER A 233 -13.61 0.62 14.13
N ASP A 234 -13.31 0.27 12.87
CA ASP A 234 -12.56 1.15 11.97
C ASP A 234 -13.31 2.47 11.68
N GLN A 235 -14.65 2.45 11.72
CA GLN A 235 -15.48 3.65 11.57
C GLN A 235 -15.29 4.64 12.74
N GLU A 236 -15.20 4.14 13.98
CA GLU A 236 -14.88 4.96 15.14
C GLU A 236 -13.45 5.52 15.07
N LEU A 237 -12.50 4.73 14.56
CA LEU A 237 -11.12 5.18 14.40
C LEU A 237 -11.00 6.31 13.36
N GLN A 238 -11.74 6.21 12.24
CA GLN A 238 -11.72 7.21 11.17
C GLN A 238 -12.48 8.50 11.53
N SER A 239 -13.54 8.38 12.32
CA SER A 239 -14.34 9.54 12.76
C SER A 239 -13.74 10.27 13.97
N ALA A 240 -12.71 9.69 14.60
CA ALA A 240 -12.00 10.34 15.69
C ALA A 240 -11.15 11.51 15.16
N SER A 241 -11.73 12.71 15.20
CA SER A 241 -10.99 13.97 15.15
C SER A 241 -10.19 14.12 16.43
N ILE A 242 -8.99 13.55 16.45
CA ILE A 242 -8.04 13.80 17.54
C ILE A 242 -7.59 15.25 17.39
N SER A 243 -8.05 16.12 18.28
CA SER A 243 -7.48 17.44 18.47
C SER A 243 -6.02 17.26 18.85
N VAL A 244 -5.12 17.73 18.00
CA VAL A 244 -3.68 17.73 18.28
C VAL A 244 -3.45 18.60 19.51
N ASP A 245 -2.78 18.04 20.51
CA ASP A 245 -2.30 18.84 21.65
C ASP A 245 -1.09 19.65 21.16
N ASP A 246 -1.37 20.84 20.64
CA ASP A 246 -0.36 21.77 20.13
C ASP A 246 0.70 22.11 21.19
N SER A 247 0.34 22.11 22.48
CA SER A 247 1.29 22.33 23.58
C SER A 247 2.31 21.21 23.66
N ARG A 248 1.85 19.96 23.59
CA ARG A 248 2.73 18.79 23.61
C ARG A 248 3.66 18.75 22.40
N LEU A 249 3.18 19.21 21.25
CA LEU A 249 3.94 19.26 20.01
C LEU A 249 5.09 20.28 20.08
N GLU A 250 4.87 21.44 20.72
CA GLU A 250 5.94 22.42 20.96
C GLU A 250 6.98 21.92 21.96
N GLU A 251 6.57 21.22 23.02
CA GLU A 251 7.50 20.57 23.96
C GLU A 251 8.40 19.55 23.24
N LEU A 252 7.82 18.72 22.37
CA LEU A 252 8.57 17.72 21.62
C LEU A 252 9.61 18.35 20.71
N LYS A 253 9.28 19.46 20.03
CA LYS A 253 10.25 20.20 19.20
C LYS A 253 11.43 20.68 20.02
N ALA A 254 11.19 21.19 21.23
CA ALA A 254 12.25 21.67 22.12
C ALA A 254 13.12 20.52 22.67
N MET A 255 12.55 19.33 22.84
CA MET A 255 13.28 18.15 23.32
C MET A 255 14.09 17.42 22.24
N LEU A 256 13.84 17.70 20.95
CA LEU A 256 14.59 17.09 19.87
C LEU A 256 16.02 17.65 19.82
N PRO A 257 17.05 16.78 19.78
CA PRO A 257 18.45 17.20 19.77
C PRO A 257 18.81 17.95 18.48
N SER A 258 19.64 18.99 18.57
CA SER A 258 20.11 19.70 17.38
C SER A 258 20.94 18.79 16.47
N LEU A 259 20.81 19.01 15.16
CA LEU A 259 21.51 18.22 14.12
C LEU A 259 23.03 18.23 14.30
N GLU A 260 23.60 19.33 14.79
CA GLU A 260 25.03 19.46 15.07
C GLU A 260 25.51 18.45 16.12
N LYS A 261 24.70 18.15 17.14
CA LYS A 261 25.03 17.16 18.18
C LYS A 261 24.92 15.72 17.68
N LEU A 262 24.29 15.52 16.53
CA LEU A 262 24.09 14.21 15.89
C LEU A 262 24.90 14.06 14.60
N ALA A 263 25.91 14.92 14.40
CA ALA A 263 26.79 14.83 13.24
C ALA A 263 27.41 13.42 13.12
N GLY A 264 27.25 12.80 11.95
CA GLY A 264 27.75 11.46 11.66
C GLY A 264 26.93 10.30 12.25
N PHE A 265 25.90 10.57 13.06
CA PHE A 265 24.95 9.55 13.48
C PHE A 265 24.00 9.20 12.34
N LYS A 266 23.69 7.91 12.20
CA LYS A 266 22.72 7.39 11.24
C LYS A 266 22.15 6.08 11.79
N MET A 267 20.88 5.81 11.50
CA MET A 267 20.25 4.51 11.76
C MET A 267 20.18 3.70 10.46
N TYR A 268 20.11 2.39 10.59
CA TYR A 268 20.11 1.45 9.46
C TYR A 268 18.73 0.80 9.37
N PRO A 269 17.84 1.28 8.48
CA PRO A 269 16.53 0.65 8.30
C PRO A 269 16.70 -0.78 7.81
N ILE A 270 15.90 -1.69 8.35
CA ILE A 270 15.94 -3.12 8.01
C ILE A 270 14.83 -3.44 7.02
N ASP A 271 15.19 -3.77 5.79
CA ASP A 271 14.24 -4.28 4.81
C ASP A 271 13.93 -5.75 5.07
N PHE A 272 12.62 -6.06 5.11
CA PHE A 272 12.16 -7.41 5.37
C PHE A 272 12.55 -8.38 4.24
N GLU A 273 13.47 -9.28 4.56
CA GLU A 273 13.83 -10.44 3.76
C GLU A 273 13.32 -11.72 4.44
N LYS A 274 12.48 -12.47 3.74
CA LYS A 274 11.82 -13.71 4.23
C LYS A 274 12.63 -14.97 3.91
N ASP A 275 13.53 -14.90 2.94
CA ASP A 275 14.26 -16.04 2.39
C ASP A 275 15.68 -16.23 2.96
N ASP A 276 16.08 -15.39 3.91
CA ASP A 276 17.29 -15.57 4.71
C ASP A 276 16.94 -15.94 6.16
N ASP A 277 17.31 -17.16 6.56
CA ASP A 277 17.07 -17.69 7.90
C ASP A 277 18.07 -17.18 8.96
N ASN A 278 19.05 -16.35 8.59
CA ASN A 278 20.09 -15.85 9.50
C ASN A 278 19.91 -14.39 9.92
N ASN A 279 18.93 -13.68 9.38
CA ASN A 279 18.76 -12.24 9.62
C ASN A 279 17.83 -11.91 10.81
N PHE A 280 17.26 -12.90 11.49
CA PHE A 280 16.30 -12.76 12.60
C PHE A 280 14.91 -12.22 12.23
N HIS A 281 14.61 -11.96 10.95
CA HIS A 281 13.33 -11.38 10.53
C HIS A 281 12.16 -12.33 10.82
N MET A 282 12.25 -13.55 10.28
CA MET A 282 11.22 -14.57 10.51
C MET A 282 11.21 -15.05 11.96
N ASP A 283 12.37 -15.06 12.64
CA ASP A 283 12.45 -15.39 14.08
C ASP A 283 11.61 -14.40 14.90
N PHE A 284 11.77 -13.11 14.64
CA PHE A 284 10.97 -12.06 15.30
C PHE A 284 9.48 -12.20 14.97
N ILE A 285 9.11 -12.31 13.68
CA ILE A 285 7.69 -12.37 13.29
C ILE A 285 6.98 -13.58 13.90
N VAL A 286 7.61 -14.76 13.88
CA VAL A 286 7.04 -15.98 14.45
C VAL A 286 6.87 -15.82 15.95
N ALA A 287 7.92 -15.39 16.66
CA ALA A 287 7.86 -15.24 18.11
C ALA A 287 6.84 -14.17 18.51
N ALA A 288 6.85 -13.02 17.85
CA ALA A 288 5.96 -11.91 18.13
C ALA A 288 4.49 -12.26 17.89
N SER A 289 4.20 -12.96 16.79
CA SER A 289 2.85 -13.42 16.46
C SER A 289 2.38 -14.48 17.45
N ASN A 290 3.20 -15.49 17.76
CA ASN A 290 2.78 -16.59 18.63
C ASN A 290 2.59 -16.16 20.08
N LEU A 291 3.38 -15.20 20.59
CA LEU A 291 3.13 -14.55 21.89
C LEU A 291 1.78 -13.84 21.92
N ARG A 292 1.47 -13.08 20.86
CA ARG A 292 0.16 -12.43 20.74
C ARG A 292 -0.96 -13.45 20.56
N ALA A 293 -0.71 -14.55 19.88
CA ALA A 293 -1.67 -15.63 19.74
C ALA A 293 -1.99 -16.23 21.12
N GLU A 294 -0.98 -16.43 21.96
CA GLU A 294 -1.14 -16.89 23.35
C GLU A 294 -2.00 -15.92 24.18
N ASN A 295 -1.78 -14.61 24.08
CA ASN A 295 -2.63 -13.61 24.76
C ASN A 295 -4.12 -13.80 24.50
N TYR A 296 -4.51 -14.25 23.31
CA TYR A 296 -5.91 -14.35 22.85
C TYR A 296 -6.37 -15.81 22.66
N ASP A 297 -5.62 -16.77 23.21
CA ASP A 297 -5.86 -18.23 23.10
C ASP A 297 -5.95 -18.74 21.65
N ILE A 298 -5.27 -18.09 20.70
CA ILE A 298 -5.23 -18.46 19.28
C ILE A 298 -4.20 -19.57 19.07
N PRO A 299 -4.52 -20.66 18.34
CA PRO A 299 -3.56 -21.70 18.03
C PRO A 299 -2.33 -21.12 17.29
N PRO A 300 -1.10 -21.41 17.75
CA PRO A 300 0.12 -20.86 17.15
C PRO A 300 0.36 -21.42 15.75
N ALA A 301 1.21 -20.74 14.97
CA ALA A 301 1.73 -21.24 13.70
C ALA A 301 3.22 -21.54 13.80
N ASP A 302 3.65 -22.57 13.07
CA ASP A 302 5.07 -22.84 12.88
C ASP A 302 5.73 -21.80 11.96
N ARG A 303 7.06 -21.88 11.82
CA ARG A 303 7.84 -20.97 10.96
C ARG A 303 7.38 -21.03 9.50
N HIS A 304 7.06 -22.22 8.99
CA HIS A 304 6.71 -22.41 7.59
C HIS A 304 5.38 -21.75 7.23
N LYS A 305 4.32 -22.02 8.03
CA LYS A 305 3.01 -21.38 7.90
C LYS A 305 3.12 -19.86 8.12
N SER A 306 3.90 -19.44 9.11
CA SER A 306 4.15 -18.02 9.37
C SER A 306 4.83 -17.32 8.18
N LYS A 307 5.82 -17.97 7.57
CA LYS A 307 6.54 -17.45 6.39
C LYS A 307 5.63 -17.34 5.17
N LEU A 308 4.74 -18.31 4.94
CA LEU A 308 3.75 -18.28 3.87
C LEU A 308 2.84 -17.03 3.98
N ILE A 309 2.32 -16.77 5.19
CA ILE A 309 1.36 -15.69 5.45
C ILE A 309 2.07 -14.33 5.50
N ALA A 310 3.06 -14.16 6.38
CA ALA A 310 3.74 -12.88 6.59
C ALA A 310 4.59 -12.45 5.38
N GLY A 311 5.12 -13.42 4.63
CA GLY A 311 5.85 -13.21 3.40
C GLY A 311 4.97 -12.99 2.17
N LYS A 312 3.63 -13.05 2.33
CA LYS A 312 2.65 -13.03 1.23
C LYS A 312 3.07 -13.94 0.07
N ILE A 313 3.55 -15.14 0.40
CA ILE A 313 4.08 -16.06 -0.61
C ILE A 313 2.92 -16.55 -1.46
N ILE A 314 2.97 -16.24 -2.76
CA ILE A 314 2.01 -16.75 -3.75
C ILE A 314 2.46 -18.16 -4.12
N PRO A 315 1.68 -19.21 -3.81
CA PRO A 315 2.05 -20.58 -4.18
C PRO A 315 2.17 -20.71 -5.70
N ALA A 316 3.23 -21.37 -6.16
CA ALA A 316 3.48 -21.63 -7.56
C ALA A 316 4.06 -23.04 -7.75
N ILE A 317 3.70 -23.70 -8.85
CA ILE A 317 4.21 -25.01 -9.22
C ILE A 317 4.43 -25.07 -10.73
N ALA A 318 5.53 -25.70 -11.15
CA ALA A 318 5.95 -25.75 -12.55
C ALA A 318 4.91 -26.39 -13.48
N THR A 319 4.09 -27.33 -13.00
CA THR A 319 3.04 -28.00 -13.78
C THR A 319 1.98 -27.03 -14.25
N THR A 320 1.45 -26.19 -13.36
CA THR A 320 0.45 -25.16 -13.70
C THR A 320 1.05 -24.10 -14.63
N THR A 321 2.29 -23.67 -14.37
CA THR A 321 2.99 -22.71 -15.22
C THR A 321 3.18 -23.25 -16.65
N ALA A 322 3.65 -24.49 -16.80
CA ALA A 322 3.82 -25.10 -18.11
C ALA A 322 2.49 -25.26 -18.85
N ALA A 323 1.42 -25.65 -18.15
CA ALA A 323 0.08 -25.74 -18.73
C ALA A 323 -0.44 -24.38 -19.22
N MET A 324 -0.31 -23.32 -18.42
CA MET A 324 -0.69 -21.95 -18.80
C MET A 324 0.07 -21.46 -20.02
N VAL A 325 1.41 -21.64 -20.03
CA VAL A 325 2.25 -21.22 -21.15
C VAL A 325 1.85 -21.93 -22.43
N GLY A 326 1.56 -23.24 -22.35
CA GLY A 326 1.04 -24.00 -23.49
C GLY A 326 -0.23 -23.38 -24.07
N LEU A 327 -1.21 -23.03 -23.23
CA LEU A 327 -2.46 -22.39 -23.67
C LEU A 327 -2.21 -21.00 -24.28
N VAL A 328 -1.34 -20.19 -23.68
CA VAL A 328 -0.95 -18.88 -24.24
C VAL A 328 -0.36 -19.03 -25.64
N CYS A 329 0.52 -20.01 -25.86
CA CYS A 329 1.11 -20.27 -27.17
C CYS A 329 0.07 -20.73 -28.21
N LEU A 330 -1.00 -21.42 -27.81
CA LEU A 330 -2.09 -21.78 -28.74
C LEU A 330 -2.85 -20.54 -29.23
N GLU A 331 -3.12 -19.58 -28.35
CA GLU A 331 -3.75 -18.31 -28.74
C GLU A 331 -2.81 -17.45 -29.59
N LEU A 332 -1.50 -17.51 -29.34
CA LEU A 332 -0.50 -16.82 -30.14
C LEU A 332 -0.55 -17.23 -31.63
N TYR A 333 -0.78 -18.51 -31.95
CA TYR A 333 -0.96 -18.94 -33.35
C TYR A 333 -2.10 -18.17 -34.06
N LYS A 334 -3.20 -17.95 -33.35
CA LYS A 334 -4.37 -17.26 -33.91
C LYS A 334 -4.08 -15.78 -34.16
N VAL A 335 -3.34 -15.15 -33.25
CA VAL A 335 -2.88 -13.76 -33.36
C VAL A 335 -1.98 -13.59 -34.58
N VAL A 336 -0.94 -14.43 -34.75
CA VAL A 336 -0.02 -14.31 -35.90
C VAL A 336 -0.67 -14.63 -37.23
N GLN A 337 -1.73 -15.44 -37.23
CA GLN A 337 -2.57 -15.69 -38.41
C GLN A 337 -3.60 -14.57 -38.68
N GLY A 338 -3.68 -13.55 -37.82
CA GLY A 338 -4.55 -12.39 -38.03
C GLY A 338 -6.04 -12.68 -37.86
N HIS A 339 -6.42 -13.61 -36.97
CA HIS A 339 -7.83 -13.93 -36.72
C HIS A 339 -8.60 -12.69 -36.24
N ARG A 340 -9.77 -12.44 -36.84
CA ARG A 340 -10.66 -11.30 -36.51
C ARG A 340 -12.03 -11.70 -35.93
N ARG A 341 -12.29 -13.01 -35.81
CA ARG A 341 -13.54 -13.53 -35.24
C ARG A 341 -13.35 -13.82 -33.76
N LEU A 342 -14.27 -13.35 -32.91
CA LEU A 342 -14.23 -13.58 -31.47
C LEU A 342 -14.24 -15.08 -31.15
N GLU A 343 -15.08 -15.85 -31.86
CA GLU A 343 -15.24 -17.30 -31.62
C GLU A 343 -13.94 -18.10 -31.83
N ALA A 344 -12.97 -17.54 -32.57
CA ALA A 344 -11.68 -18.19 -32.78
C ALA A 344 -10.84 -18.20 -31.49
N TYR A 345 -10.93 -17.16 -30.66
CA TYR A 345 -10.14 -17.01 -29.45
C TYR A 345 -10.79 -17.71 -28.25
N LYS A 346 -9.97 -18.06 -27.27
CA LYS A 346 -10.43 -18.69 -26.03
C LYS A 346 -9.67 -18.12 -24.83
N ASN A 347 -10.40 -17.57 -23.87
CA ASN A 347 -9.91 -17.38 -22.51
C ASN A 347 -9.91 -18.75 -21.82
N GLY A 348 -8.83 -19.10 -21.15
CA GLY A 348 -8.65 -20.39 -20.50
C GLY A 348 -8.66 -20.25 -18.98
N PHE A 349 -9.31 -21.19 -18.29
CA PHE A 349 -9.33 -21.29 -16.84
C PHE A 349 -9.08 -22.74 -16.45
N LEU A 350 -8.20 -23.00 -15.50
CA LEU A 350 -7.99 -24.36 -15.02
C LEU A 350 -7.77 -24.44 -13.52
N ASN A 351 -8.01 -25.64 -12.99
CA ASN A 351 -7.59 -26.05 -11.67
C ASN A 351 -7.18 -27.53 -11.69
N LEU A 352 -5.86 -27.78 -11.67
CA LEU A 352 -5.28 -29.13 -11.74
C LEU A 352 -5.59 -29.99 -10.50
N ALA A 353 -6.03 -29.39 -9.38
CA ALA A 353 -6.45 -30.15 -8.20
C ALA A 353 -7.85 -30.79 -8.37
N LEU A 354 -8.70 -30.21 -9.22
CA LEU A 354 -10.05 -30.71 -9.55
C LEU A 354 -10.11 -31.37 -10.94
N PRO A 355 -8.97 -31.58 -11.59
CA PRO A 355 -8.82 -31.58 -13.05
C PRO A 355 -9.81 -30.71 -13.87
N PHE A 356 -10.12 -29.49 -13.42
CA PHE A 356 -11.03 -28.61 -14.14
C PHE A 356 -10.31 -27.87 -15.27
N PHE A 357 -10.90 -27.86 -16.46
CA PHE A 357 -10.51 -27.03 -17.60
C PHE A 357 -11.77 -26.39 -18.19
N GLY A 358 -11.80 -25.07 -18.23
CA GLY A 358 -12.88 -24.28 -18.80
C GLY A 358 -12.32 -23.31 -19.82
N PHE A 359 -13.03 -23.17 -20.93
CA PHE A 359 -12.72 -22.17 -21.95
C PHE A 359 -13.96 -21.34 -22.24
N SER A 360 -13.78 -20.04 -22.38
CA SER A 360 -14.84 -19.12 -22.79
C SER A 360 -14.36 -18.26 -23.94
N GLU A 361 -15.29 -17.76 -24.73
CA GLU A 361 -14.97 -16.71 -25.70
C GLU A 361 -14.60 -15.42 -24.95
N PRO A 362 -13.63 -14.63 -25.46
CA PRO A 362 -13.40 -13.30 -24.93
C PRO A 362 -14.62 -12.41 -25.11
N ILE A 363 -14.84 -11.50 -24.16
CA ILE A 363 -15.91 -10.51 -24.25
C ILE A 363 -15.51 -9.47 -25.31
N ALA A 364 -16.47 -9.11 -26.16
CA ALA A 364 -16.28 -8.06 -27.17
C ALA A 364 -16.02 -6.70 -26.49
N ALA A 365 -15.25 -5.83 -27.14
CA ALA A 365 -15.12 -4.45 -26.65
C ALA A 365 -16.53 -3.80 -26.62
N PRO A 366 -16.96 -3.22 -25.48
CA PRO A 366 -18.21 -2.48 -25.42
C PRO A 366 -18.23 -1.37 -26.46
N ARG A 367 -19.38 -1.23 -27.13
CA ARG A 367 -19.61 -0.23 -28.18
C ARG A 367 -20.48 0.88 -27.62
N HIS A 368 -19.94 2.08 -27.67
CA HIS A 368 -20.56 3.32 -27.25
C HIS A 368 -20.88 4.14 -28.51
N LYS A 369 -21.83 5.07 -28.42
CA LYS A 369 -22.23 5.90 -29.54
C LYS A 369 -22.40 7.34 -29.11
N TYR A 370 -21.89 8.27 -29.90
CA TYR A 370 -22.26 9.67 -29.88
C TYR A 370 -22.62 10.09 -31.30
N TYR A 371 -23.75 10.79 -31.49
CA TYR A 371 -24.36 11.00 -32.81
C TYR A 371 -24.50 9.69 -33.61
N ASP A 372 -23.85 9.62 -34.78
CA ASP A 372 -23.74 8.46 -35.67
C ASP A 372 -22.38 7.76 -35.63
N HIS A 373 -21.50 8.18 -34.70
CA HIS A 373 -20.18 7.59 -34.50
C HIS A 373 -20.23 6.52 -33.42
N GLU A 374 -19.92 5.28 -33.82
CA GLU A 374 -19.70 4.17 -32.90
C GLU A 374 -18.22 4.09 -32.53
N TRP A 375 -17.93 3.88 -31.24
CA TRP A 375 -16.58 3.78 -30.73
C TRP A 375 -16.45 2.75 -29.60
N THR A 376 -15.23 2.33 -29.34
CA THR A 376 -14.84 1.36 -28.31
C THR A 376 -13.61 1.85 -27.57
N LEU A 377 -13.19 1.16 -26.50
CA LEU A 377 -11.96 1.48 -25.75
C LEU A 377 -10.68 1.57 -26.61
N TRP A 378 -10.69 1.03 -27.83
CA TRP A 378 -9.55 1.04 -28.75
C TRP A 378 -9.46 2.30 -29.60
N ASP A 379 -10.58 3.00 -29.74
CA ASP A 379 -10.72 4.20 -30.53
C ASP A 379 -10.22 5.42 -29.74
N ARG A 380 -9.77 6.43 -30.48
CA ARG A 380 -9.22 7.68 -29.90
C ARG A 380 -9.32 8.80 -30.91
N PHE A 381 -9.37 10.04 -30.43
CA PHE A 381 -9.11 11.19 -31.29
C PHE A 381 -7.61 11.38 -31.48
N GLU A 382 -7.17 11.45 -32.73
CA GLU A 382 -5.79 11.78 -33.09
C GLU A 382 -5.68 13.29 -33.35
N VAL A 383 -5.03 14.01 -32.44
CA VAL A 383 -4.85 15.47 -32.54
C VAL A 383 -3.37 15.78 -32.69
N LYS A 384 -3.01 16.48 -33.77
CA LYS A 384 -1.66 16.98 -33.98
C LYS A 384 -1.48 18.30 -33.25
N GLY A 385 -0.56 18.31 -32.27
CA GLY A 385 -0.28 19.48 -31.46
C GLY A 385 0.43 20.58 -32.25
N LEU A 386 1.38 20.22 -33.11
CA LEU A 386 2.02 21.17 -34.01
C LEU A 386 1.09 21.52 -35.18
N GLN A 387 0.74 22.80 -35.28
CA GLN A 387 -0.05 23.34 -36.38
C GLN A 387 0.83 23.57 -37.62
N PRO A 388 0.27 23.74 -38.83
CA PRO A 388 1.04 23.95 -40.07
C PRO A 388 2.03 25.13 -40.01
N GLY A 389 1.77 26.13 -39.17
CA GLY A 389 2.66 27.28 -38.95
C GLY A 389 3.84 27.02 -38.00
N GLY A 390 4.02 25.79 -37.51
CA GLY A 390 5.08 25.42 -36.56
C GLY A 390 4.80 25.80 -35.10
N GLU A 391 3.72 26.55 -34.84
CA GLU A 391 3.24 26.85 -33.49
C GLU A 391 2.43 25.68 -32.92
N GLU A 392 2.52 25.50 -31.60
CA GLU A 392 1.71 24.51 -30.90
C GLU A 392 0.26 25.01 -30.72
N MET A 393 -0.68 24.08 -30.86
CA MET A 393 -2.11 24.29 -30.65
C MET A 393 -2.37 24.86 -29.25
N LYS A 394 -3.08 26.00 -29.22
CA LYS A 394 -3.53 26.64 -27.98
C LYS A 394 -4.80 25.97 -27.47
N LEU A 395 -5.09 26.11 -26.16
CA LEU A 395 -6.32 25.57 -25.58
C LEU A 395 -7.57 26.07 -26.31
N LYS A 396 -7.65 27.35 -26.65
CA LYS A 396 -8.79 27.90 -27.40
C LYS A 396 -8.99 27.18 -28.74
N GLN A 397 -7.91 26.99 -29.50
CA GLN A 397 -7.95 26.28 -30.77
C GLN A 397 -8.37 24.82 -30.59
N PHE A 398 -7.93 24.17 -29.51
CA PHE A 398 -8.33 22.81 -29.16
C PHE A 398 -9.84 22.72 -28.89
N LEU A 399 -10.39 23.63 -28.08
CA LEU A 399 -11.83 23.68 -27.83
C LEU A 399 -12.63 23.98 -29.11
N ASP A 400 -12.17 24.94 -29.91
CA ASP A 400 -12.80 25.31 -31.18
C ASP A 400 -12.76 24.14 -32.19
N TYR A 401 -11.66 23.37 -32.23
CA TYR A 401 -11.53 22.18 -33.08
C TYR A 401 -12.59 21.12 -32.78
N PHE A 402 -12.79 20.78 -31.51
CA PHE A 402 -13.84 19.82 -31.14
C PHE A 402 -15.24 20.36 -31.43
N LYS A 403 -15.47 21.66 -31.20
CA LYS A 403 -16.76 22.30 -31.48
C LYS A 403 -17.10 22.37 -32.97
N THR A 404 -16.10 22.60 -33.82
CA THR A 404 -16.31 22.80 -35.27
C THR A 404 -16.22 21.51 -36.08
N GLU A 405 -15.18 20.69 -35.84
CA GLU A 405 -14.92 19.48 -36.63
C GLU A 405 -15.69 18.27 -36.11
N HIS A 406 -15.84 18.15 -34.79
CA HIS A 406 -16.51 17.00 -34.15
C HIS A 406 -17.91 17.33 -33.63
N LYS A 407 -18.31 18.61 -33.66
CA LYS A 407 -19.56 19.11 -33.06
C LYS A 407 -19.70 18.71 -31.60
N LEU A 408 -18.60 18.76 -30.84
CA LEU A 408 -18.56 18.42 -29.43
C LEU A 408 -18.14 19.66 -28.63
N GLU A 409 -19.02 20.11 -27.73
CA GLU A 409 -18.71 21.21 -26.82
C GLU A 409 -18.02 20.65 -25.56
N ILE A 410 -16.69 20.76 -25.49
CA ILE A 410 -15.93 20.31 -24.33
C ILE A 410 -16.35 21.09 -23.07
N THR A 411 -16.82 20.37 -22.06
CA THR A 411 -17.19 20.90 -20.75
C THR A 411 -16.10 20.70 -19.70
N MET A 412 -15.28 19.66 -19.84
CA MET A 412 -14.13 19.38 -18.99
C MET A 412 -13.00 18.70 -19.78
N LEU A 413 -11.75 19.06 -19.44
CA LEU A 413 -10.54 18.50 -20.06
C LEU A 413 -9.49 18.25 -18.98
N SER A 414 -8.94 17.05 -18.92
CA SER A 414 -7.91 16.66 -17.95
C SER A 414 -6.77 15.87 -18.58
N GLN A 415 -5.64 15.85 -17.88
CA GLN A 415 -4.50 15.00 -18.17
C GLN A 415 -4.13 14.29 -16.87
N GLY A 416 -4.41 12.98 -16.80
CA GLY A 416 -4.35 12.23 -15.55
C GLY A 416 -5.20 12.90 -14.46
N VAL A 417 -4.59 13.18 -13.31
CA VAL A 417 -5.27 13.84 -12.18
C VAL A 417 -5.36 15.38 -12.29
N SER A 418 -4.81 15.97 -13.35
CA SER A 418 -4.72 17.42 -13.51
C SER A 418 -5.83 17.96 -14.42
N MET A 419 -6.75 18.74 -13.87
CA MET A 419 -7.81 19.40 -14.63
C MET A 419 -7.28 20.66 -15.36
N LEU A 420 -7.22 20.57 -16.69
CA LEU A 420 -6.67 21.61 -17.57
C LEU A 420 -7.71 22.69 -17.90
N TYR A 421 -8.96 22.29 -18.10
CA TYR A 421 -10.08 23.19 -18.38
C TYR A 421 -11.39 22.62 -17.82
N SER A 422 -12.29 23.50 -17.38
CA SER A 422 -13.70 23.19 -17.12
C SER A 422 -14.59 24.42 -17.33
N PHE A 423 -15.86 24.20 -17.67
CA PHE A 423 -16.82 25.28 -17.94
C PHE A 423 -17.09 26.18 -16.73
N PHE A 424 -16.94 25.65 -15.51
CA PHE A 424 -17.12 26.38 -14.24
C PHE A 424 -15.83 27.04 -13.72
N MET A 425 -14.76 27.09 -14.52
CA MET A 425 -13.55 27.81 -14.12
C MET A 425 -13.81 29.32 -13.96
N PRO A 426 -13.22 29.98 -12.94
CA PRO A 426 -13.31 31.44 -12.81
C PRO A 426 -12.79 32.15 -14.05
N ALA A 427 -13.50 33.19 -14.50
CA ALA A 427 -13.20 33.91 -15.75
C ALA A 427 -11.74 34.38 -15.86
N ALA A 428 -11.12 34.80 -14.74
CA ALA A 428 -9.70 35.17 -14.70
C ALA A 428 -8.77 34.01 -15.06
N LYS A 429 -9.00 32.81 -14.48
CA LYS A 429 -8.19 31.61 -14.77
C LYS A 429 -8.40 31.11 -16.20
N LEU A 430 -9.63 31.21 -16.71
CA LEU A 430 -9.96 30.82 -18.07
C LEU A 430 -9.21 31.71 -19.09
N LYS A 431 -9.26 33.03 -18.88
CA LYS A 431 -8.53 34.01 -19.71
C LYS A 431 -7.02 33.78 -19.71
N GLU A 432 -6.44 33.37 -18.59
CA GLU A 432 -5.01 33.02 -18.51
C GLU A 432 -4.61 31.77 -19.30
N ARG A 433 -5.55 30.84 -19.54
CA ARG A 433 -5.25 29.52 -20.14
C ARG A 433 -5.60 29.44 -21.62
N LEU A 434 -6.63 30.13 -22.08
CA LEU A 434 -7.14 29.98 -23.45
C LEU A 434 -6.09 30.20 -24.54
N ASP A 435 -5.22 31.20 -24.37
CA ASP A 435 -4.20 31.54 -25.38
C ASP A 435 -2.86 30.81 -25.18
N LYS A 436 -2.80 29.86 -24.23
CA LYS A 436 -1.58 29.11 -23.92
C LYS A 436 -1.52 27.78 -24.69
N PRO A 437 -0.30 27.33 -25.09
CA PRO A 437 -0.09 25.99 -25.64
C PRO A 437 -0.52 24.90 -24.66
N MET A 438 -1.02 23.78 -25.19
CA MET A 438 -1.47 22.65 -24.38
C MET A 438 -0.38 22.12 -23.42
N THR A 439 0.85 21.97 -23.89
CA THR A 439 2.00 21.51 -23.10
C THR A 439 2.39 22.47 -21.97
N GLU A 440 2.23 23.78 -22.18
CA GLU A 440 2.49 24.80 -21.15
C GLU A 440 1.46 24.68 -20.02
N ILE A 441 0.18 24.51 -20.37
CA ILE A 441 -0.91 24.35 -19.40
C ILE A 441 -0.70 23.08 -18.59
N VAL A 442 -0.42 21.95 -19.25
CA VAL A 442 -0.13 20.68 -18.57
C VAL A 442 1.04 20.85 -17.60
N SER A 443 2.13 21.48 -18.02
CA SER A 443 3.31 21.67 -17.18
C SER A 443 3.04 22.58 -15.97
N ARG A 444 2.21 23.63 -16.15
CA ARG A 444 1.85 24.57 -15.08
C ARG A 444 0.91 23.94 -14.06
N VAL A 445 -0.09 23.18 -14.51
CA VAL A 445 -1.13 22.61 -13.62
C VAL A 445 -0.62 21.39 -12.87
N SER A 446 0.08 20.47 -13.56
CA SER A 446 0.67 19.28 -12.94
C SER A 446 1.87 19.60 -12.05
N LYS A 447 2.40 20.83 -12.15
CA LYS A 447 3.68 21.25 -11.55
C LYS A 447 4.87 20.38 -11.98
N TRP A 448 4.74 19.68 -13.10
CA TRP A 448 5.74 18.79 -13.64
C TRP A 448 6.13 19.21 -15.05
N LYS A 449 7.43 19.40 -15.29
CA LYS A 449 7.92 19.79 -16.63
C LYS A 449 7.92 18.56 -17.54
N LEU A 450 7.25 18.67 -18.69
CA LEU A 450 7.26 17.62 -19.70
C LEU A 450 8.68 17.34 -20.20
N GLY A 451 9.10 16.08 -20.10
CA GLY A 451 10.42 15.65 -20.56
C GLY A 451 10.57 15.69 -22.07
N ARG A 452 11.80 15.88 -22.57
CA ARG A 452 12.07 15.88 -24.03
C ARG A 452 11.72 14.56 -24.73
N HIS A 453 11.58 13.47 -24.00
CA HIS A 453 11.22 12.15 -24.52
C HIS A 453 9.72 11.99 -24.79
N VAL A 454 8.87 12.89 -24.27
CA VAL A 454 7.43 12.79 -24.42
C VAL A 454 7.02 13.17 -25.84
N GLN A 455 6.41 12.23 -26.56
CA GLN A 455 5.96 12.42 -27.95
C GLN A 455 4.46 12.72 -28.05
N ALA A 456 3.65 12.19 -27.12
CA ALA A 456 2.22 12.42 -27.09
C ALA A 456 1.69 12.51 -25.65
N LEU A 457 0.54 13.15 -25.49
CA LEU A 457 -0.23 13.22 -24.26
C LEU A 457 -1.56 12.48 -24.46
N VAL A 458 -2.03 11.85 -23.40
CA VAL A 458 -3.40 11.31 -23.32
C VAL A 458 -4.24 12.34 -22.56
N LEU A 459 -5.32 12.80 -23.18
CA LEU A 459 -6.26 13.75 -22.58
C LEU A 459 -7.64 13.12 -22.50
N GLU A 460 -8.30 13.30 -21.36
CA GLU A 460 -9.66 12.85 -21.13
C GLU A 460 -10.62 14.04 -21.26
N LEU A 461 -11.79 13.78 -21.84
CA LEU A 461 -12.80 14.78 -22.16
C LEU A 461 -14.14 14.44 -21.52
N CYS A 462 -14.84 15.46 -21.03
CA CYS A 462 -16.29 15.46 -20.94
C CYS A 462 -16.80 16.53 -21.90
N CYS A 463 -17.86 16.22 -22.64
CA CYS A 463 -18.39 17.13 -23.65
C CYS A 463 -19.89 16.95 -23.81
N ASN A 464 -20.53 18.02 -24.25
CA ASN A 464 -21.92 18.00 -24.65
C ASN A 464 -22.04 17.88 -26.16
N ASP A 465 -23.13 17.25 -26.59
CA ASP A 465 -23.55 17.23 -27.98
C ASP A 465 -24.29 18.53 -28.38
N ASP A 466 -24.74 18.64 -29.64
CA ASP A 466 -25.46 19.79 -30.20
C ASP A 466 -26.81 20.02 -29.51
N SER A 467 -27.34 19.03 -28.81
CA SER A 467 -28.57 19.14 -28.00
C SER A 467 -28.31 19.64 -26.58
N GLY A 468 -27.03 19.74 -26.18
CA GLY A 468 -26.60 20.15 -24.85
C GLY A 468 -26.57 19.00 -23.84
N GLU A 469 -26.73 17.75 -24.28
CA GLU A 469 -26.67 16.56 -23.43
C GLU A 469 -25.22 16.08 -23.28
N ASP A 470 -24.84 15.64 -22.08
CA ASP A 470 -23.51 15.10 -21.79
C ASP A 470 -23.34 13.74 -22.47
N VAL A 471 -22.24 13.57 -23.21
CA VAL A 471 -21.96 12.36 -24.00
C VAL A 471 -20.56 11.82 -23.72
N GLU A 472 -20.45 10.50 -23.63
CA GLU A 472 -19.17 9.81 -23.49
C GLU A 472 -18.49 9.66 -24.86
N VAL A 473 -17.22 10.03 -24.92
CA VAL A 473 -16.43 10.07 -26.15
C VAL A 473 -15.05 9.44 -25.94
N PRO A 474 -14.36 9.02 -27.02
CA PRO A 474 -12.99 8.53 -26.91
C PRO A 474 -12.03 9.55 -26.28
N TYR A 475 -10.98 9.06 -25.65
CA TYR A 475 -9.87 9.90 -25.21
C TYR A 475 -9.10 10.49 -26.40
N VAL A 476 -8.29 11.51 -26.13
CA VAL A 476 -7.46 12.18 -27.14
C VAL A 476 -6.01 11.75 -27.00
N ARG A 477 -5.41 11.32 -28.12
CA ARG A 477 -3.96 11.27 -28.29
C ARG A 477 -3.51 12.59 -28.91
N TYR A 478 -2.96 13.47 -28.08
CA TYR A 478 -2.39 14.74 -28.49
C TYR A 478 -0.90 14.57 -28.80
N THR A 479 -0.54 14.55 -30.08
CA THR A 479 0.84 14.34 -30.52
C THR A 479 1.61 15.66 -30.49
N ILE A 480 2.60 15.78 -29.58
CA ILE A 480 3.40 16.99 -29.40
C ILE A 480 4.42 17.15 -30.54
N ARG A 481 4.95 16.03 -31.07
CA ARG A 481 6.03 16.00 -32.06
C ARG A 481 5.84 14.92 -33.10
#